data_AF-S8F5I2-F1
#
_entry.id   AF-S8F5I2-F1
#
_cell.length_a   1.000
_cell.length_b   1.000
_cell.length_c   1.000
_cell.angle_alpha   90.00
_cell.angle_beta   90.00
_cell.angle_gamma   90.00
#
_symmetry.space_group_name_H-M   'P 1'
#
loop_
_entity.id
_entity.type
_entity.pdbx_description
1 polymer ?
#
loop_
_entity_poly.entity_id
_entity_poly.type
_entity_poly.pdbx_seq_one_letter_code
_entity_poly.pdbx_strand_id
1 'polypeptide(L)'
;MRRNCSKPLVSLVFSLLGAHVVSASLPLVDFDRMGTVALTGAFAGLGISANNSIATSFDTTTATLLSRSSDGDLTPVGSTDHGGSILAGCALGNVFYFSGNFSSINGTSASYIASYTASSDPIASLGSGGPDGLVHALYCDQSNNNVCVGGQFSSPGKLVAVWDTKSSQWSSPPFGGLSGEVLDITTNSSASSLLFAGSFSIAYGNTTLTNTNNPNVPYSPGASPFSSSLVPIGLQNAQIIAQPASSESGFDDIDNILCPAGADGSGNTWLADGQTAVITAWTFSAMSARGVRLGNTFVDGRSTRLCQFKGIGLWSIVDT
;
A
#
# COMPACT_ATOMS: atom_id res chain seq x y z
N MET A 1 57.53 -72.51 -45.94
CA MET A 1 57.51 -72.05 -44.53
C MET A 1 56.82 -70.70 -44.47
N ARG A 2 55.61 -70.64 -43.89
CA ARG A 2 54.86 -69.39 -43.69
C ARG A 2 55.42 -68.65 -42.48
N ARG A 3 55.69 -67.35 -42.59
CA ARG A 3 55.80 -66.45 -41.43
C ARG A 3 54.95 -65.21 -41.70
N ASN A 4 53.96 -65.05 -40.82
CA ASN A 4 52.92 -64.04 -40.82
C ASN A 4 53.47 -62.66 -40.45
N CYS A 5 52.86 -61.66 -41.08
CA CYS A 5 52.95 -60.25 -40.75
C CYS A 5 51.94 -59.92 -39.63
N SER A 6 52.38 -59.31 -38.53
CA SER A 6 51.52 -58.81 -37.47
C SER A 6 51.77 -57.31 -37.27
N LYS A 7 50.77 -56.49 -37.61
CA LYS A 7 50.71 -55.06 -37.27
C LYS A 7 50.13 -54.90 -35.86
N PRO A 8 50.61 -53.95 -35.02
CA PRO A 8 50.01 -53.71 -33.72
C PRO A 8 48.74 -52.86 -33.85
N LEU A 9 47.65 -53.35 -33.27
CA LEU A 9 46.39 -52.65 -33.08
C LEU A 9 46.49 -51.85 -31.77
N VAL A 10 46.62 -50.53 -31.86
CA VAL A 10 46.56 -49.64 -30.68
C VAL A 10 45.09 -49.44 -30.33
N SER A 11 44.65 -50.00 -29.20
CA SER A 11 43.30 -49.84 -28.66
C SER A 11 43.24 -48.56 -27.83
N LEU A 12 42.48 -47.57 -28.30
CA LEU A 12 42.22 -46.31 -27.60
C LEU A 12 41.04 -46.52 -26.65
N VAL A 13 41.29 -46.59 -25.35
CA VAL A 13 40.23 -46.69 -24.32
C VAL A 13 39.64 -45.30 -24.08
N PHE A 14 38.44 -45.07 -24.58
CA PHE A 14 37.63 -43.90 -24.24
C PHE A 14 36.92 -44.17 -22.90
N SER A 15 37.41 -43.53 -21.82
CA SER A 15 36.71 -43.50 -20.54
C SER A 15 35.52 -42.55 -20.65
N LEU A 16 34.33 -43.06 -20.95
CA LEU A 16 33.08 -42.32 -20.73
C LEU A 16 32.84 -42.21 -19.22
N LEU A 17 33.06 -41.01 -18.65
CA LEU A 17 32.44 -40.64 -17.39
C LEU A 17 30.92 -40.52 -17.63
N GLY A 18 30.19 -41.60 -17.38
CA GLY A 18 28.73 -41.55 -17.30
C GLY A 18 28.35 -40.70 -16.09
N ALA A 19 27.79 -39.51 -16.32
CA ALA A 19 27.06 -38.80 -15.28
C ALA A 19 25.88 -39.70 -14.87
N HIS A 20 25.95 -40.27 -13.66
CA HIS A 20 24.79 -40.93 -13.06
C HIS A 20 23.72 -39.87 -12.81
N VAL A 21 22.79 -39.72 -13.75
CA VAL A 21 21.53 -39.03 -13.49
C VAL A 21 20.73 -39.97 -12.58
N VAL A 22 20.82 -39.74 -11.27
CA VAL A 22 19.90 -40.36 -10.32
C VAL A 22 18.57 -39.65 -10.50
N SER A 23 17.68 -40.21 -11.33
CA SER A 23 16.27 -39.85 -11.27
C SER A 23 15.74 -40.35 -9.94
N ALA A 24 15.33 -39.44 -9.06
CA ALA A 24 14.60 -39.80 -7.87
C ALA A 24 13.33 -40.55 -8.30
N SER A 25 13.28 -41.85 -8.05
CA SER A 25 12.08 -42.64 -8.30
C SER A 25 11.01 -42.16 -7.33
N LEU A 26 9.99 -41.46 -7.84
CA LEU A 26 8.78 -41.21 -7.08
C LEU A 26 8.27 -42.56 -6.53
N PRO A 27 7.90 -42.65 -5.25
CA PRO A 27 7.40 -43.90 -4.70
C PRO A 27 6.19 -44.35 -5.52
N LEU A 28 6.15 -45.64 -5.84
CA LEU A 28 5.04 -46.22 -6.61
C LEU A 28 3.81 -46.31 -5.69
N VAL A 29 3.08 -45.21 -5.60
CA VAL A 29 1.81 -45.14 -4.88
C VAL A 29 0.71 -45.65 -5.80
N ASP A 30 0.17 -46.83 -5.49
CA ASP A 30 -0.96 -47.42 -6.18
C ASP A 30 -2.27 -46.73 -5.73
N PHE A 31 -2.55 -45.57 -6.33
CA PHE A 31 -3.75 -44.78 -6.02
C PHE A 31 -5.05 -45.52 -6.35
N ASP A 32 -5.02 -46.46 -7.29
CA ASP A 32 -6.20 -47.25 -7.69
C ASP A 32 -6.66 -48.19 -6.57
N ARG A 33 -5.74 -48.61 -5.69
CA ARG A 33 -6.06 -49.49 -4.53
C ARG A 33 -6.31 -48.74 -3.22
N MET A 34 -6.05 -47.43 -3.16
CA MET A 34 -6.17 -46.64 -1.94
C MET A 34 -7.62 -46.20 -1.63
N GLY A 35 -8.55 -46.34 -2.59
CA GLY A 35 -9.89 -45.75 -2.47
C GLY A 35 -9.83 -44.22 -2.49
N THR A 36 -10.93 -43.56 -2.12
CA THR A 36 -11.00 -42.09 -2.10
C THR A 36 -10.43 -41.54 -0.79
N VAL A 37 -9.35 -40.75 -0.87
CA VAL A 37 -8.79 -39.99 0.25
C VAL A 37 -9.11 -38.51 0.07
N ALA A 38 -9.69 -37.88 1.09
CA ALA A 38 -9.94 -36.44 1.12
C ALA A 38 -8.99 -35.76 2.11
N LEU A 39 -8.21 -34.79 1.61
CA LEU A 39 -7.41 -33.89 2.44
C LEU A 39 -8.16 -32.55 2.51
N THR A 40 -8.51 -32.11 3.71
CA THR A 40 -9.26 -30.87 3.94
C THR A 40 -8.45 -29.90 4.79
N GLY A 41 -8.64 -28.60 4.56
CA GLY A 41 -7.89 -27.53 5.22
C GLY A 41 -6.97 -26.78 4.27
N ALA A 42 -6.22 -25.83 4.83
CA ALA A 42 -5.23 -25.04 4.10
C ALA A 42 -3.84 -25.65 4.30
N PHE A 43 -3.19 -26.01 3.19
CA PHE A 43 -1.82 -26.54 3.19
C PHE A 43 -0.96 -25.75 2.21
N ALA A 44 0.29 -25.48 2.59
CA ALA A 44 1.26 -24.85 1.70
C ALA A 44 1.71 -25.78 0.56
N GLY A 45 1.61 -27.11 0.76
CA GLY A 45 1.84 -28.13 -0.25
C GLY A 45 1.77 -29.54 0.35
N LEU A 46 1.93 -30.53 -0.52
CA LEU A 46 1.96 -31.94 -0.17
C LEU A 46 3.24 -32.53 -0.75
N GLY A 47 3.99 -33.29 0.05
CA GLY A 47 5.20 -33.99 -0.37
C GLY A 47 5.06 -35.49 -0.11
N ILE A 48 5.68 -36.31 -0.95
CA ILE A 48 5.69 -37.77 -0.80
C ILE A 48 7.12 -38.20 -0.47
N SER A 49 7.31 -38.87 0.68
CA SER A 49 8.62 -39.41 1.10
C SER A 49 8.66 -40.92 0.93
N ALA A 50 9.70 -41.45 0.30
CA ALA A 50 9.94 -42.89 0.16
C ALA A 50 10.57 -43.54 1.41
N ASN A 51 11.00 -42.73 2.40
CA ASN A 51 11.67 -43.20 3.61
C ASN A 51 10.86 -42.87 4.87
N ASN A 52 10.98 -43.70 5.91
CA ASN A 52 10.43 -43.46 7.27
C ASN A 52 10.98 -42.19 7.96
N SER A 53 11.93 -41.49 7.34
CA SER A 53 12.40 -40.18 7.77
C SER A 53 11.54 -39.09 7.12
N ILE A 54 10.81 -38.35 7.96
CA ILE A 54 10.25 -37.05 7.58
C ILE A 54 11.46 -36.18 7.23
N ALA A 55 11.65 -35.85 5.95
CA ALA A 55 12.86 -35.20 5.47
C ALA A 55 13.06 -33.78 6.03
N THR A 56 11.99 -33.16 6.55
CA THR A 56 12.00 -31.80 7.11
C THR A 56 11.11 -31.71 8.33
N SER A 57 11.69 -31.49 9.51
CA SER A 57 10.97 -31.13 10.73
C SER A 57 10.89 -29.61 10.83
N PHE A 58 9.70 -29.07 11.08
CA PHE A 58 9.50 -27.64 11.31
C PHE A 58 9.36 -27.36 12.81
N ASP A 59 9.93 -26.26 13.27
CA ASP A 59 9.71 -25.75 14.61
C ASP A 59 8.34 -25.06 14.68
N THR A 60 7.42 -25.64 15.46
CA THR A 60 6.05 -25.13 15.64
C THR A 60 5.97 -23.77 16.30
N THR A 61 7.09 -23.27 16.84
CA THR A 61 7.18 -21.98 17.51
C THR A 61 7.68 -20.86 16.62
N THR A 62 7.98 -21.14 15.35
CA THR A 62 8.49 -20.17 14.37
C THR A 62 7.65 -20.18 13.10
N ALA A 63 7.65 -19.07 12.35
CA ALA A 63 7.18 -19.06 10.98
C ALA A 63 8.33 -19.41 10.03
N THR A 64 8.09 -20.31 9.08
CA THR A 64 9.10 -20.74 8.10
C THR A 64 8.72 -20.29 6.70
N LEU A 65 9.63 -19.59 6.02
CA LEU A 65 9.53 -19.26 4.61
C LEU A 65 9.95 -20.48 3.79
N LEU A 66 9.12 -20.84 2.81
CA LEU A 66 9.36 -21.95 1.90
C LEU A 66 9.57 -21.41 0.48
N SER A 67 10.56 -21.96 -0.23
CA SER A 67 10.67 -21.80 -1.68
C SER A 67 10.09 -23.03 -2.38
N ARG A 68 9.51 -22.83 -3.57
CA ARG A 68 8.98 -23.89 -4.41
C ARG A 68 9.81 -24.00 -5.68
N SER A 69 10.37 -25.18 -5.95
CA SER A 69 11.09 -25.44 -7.21
C SER A 69 10.12 -25.56 -8.40
N SER A 70 10.66 -25.58 -9.62
CA SER A 70 9.88 -25.83 -10.84
C SER A 70 9.16 -27.18 -10.83
N ASP A 71 9.72 -28.16 -10.13
CA ASP A 71 9.17 -29.51 -10.01
C ASP A 71 8.16 -29.63 -8.87
N GLY A 72 7.90 -28.53 -8.14
CA GLY A 72 6.92 -28.45 -7.06
C GLY A 72 7.48 -28.75 -5.67
N ASP A 73 8.76 -29.12 -5.55
CA ASP A 73 9.39 -29.40 -4.27
C ASP A 73 9.43 -28.13 -3.39
N LEU A 74 9.06 -28.30 -2.13
CA LEU A 74 9.11 -27.26 -1.13
C LEU A 74 10.38 -27.40 -0.29
N THR A 75 11.19 -26.35 -0.24
CA THR A 75 12.40 -26.29 0.58
C THR A 75 12.32 -25.13 1.57
N PRO A 76 12.63 -25.35 2.86
CA PRO A 76 12.74 -24.26 3.81
C PRO A 76 13.93 -23.38 3.46
N VAL A 77 13.70 -22.06 3.41
CA VAL A 77 14.75 -21.07 3.11
C VAL A 77 15.11 -20.18 4.29
N GLY A 78 14.25 -20.11 5.30
CA GLY A 78 14.53 -19.41 6.54
C GLY A 78 13.36 -19.50 7.52
N SER A 79 13.65 -19.38 8.81
CA SER A 79 12.65 -19.36 9.89
C SER A 79 12.84 -18.14 10.76
N THR A 80 11.75 -17.60 11.28
CA THR A 80 11.78 -16.48 12.23
C THR A 80 12.41 -16.88 13.56
N ASP A 81 12.67 -15.89 14.40
CA ASP A 81 12.80 -16.10 15.83
C ASP A 81 11.52 -16.69 16.46
N HIS A 82 11.67 -17.20 17.68
CA HIS A 82 10.58 -17.81 18.45
C HIS A 82 9.42 -16.83 18.65
N GLY A 83 8.21 -17.29 18.36
CA GLY A 83 6.98 -16.47 18.40
C GLY A 83 6.81 -15.54 17.21
N GLY A 84 7.75 -15.56 16.26
CA GLY A 84 7.70 -14.72 15.08
C GLY A 84 6.65 -15.17 14.05
N SER A 85 6.19 -14.23 13.23
CA SER A 85 5.21 -14.46 12.17
C SER A 85 5.59 -13.79 10.86
N ILE A 86 5.25 -14.43 9.74
CA ILE A 86 5.31 -13.85 8.39
C ILE A 86 3.87 -13.64 7.94
N LEU A 87 3.51 -12.40 7.60
CA LEU A 87 2.12 -11.97 7.33
C LEU A 87 1.89 -11.60 5.87
N ALA A 88 2.89 -11.02 5.20
CA ALA A 88 2.78 -10.59 3.81
C ALA A 88 4.08 -10.84 3.04
N GLY A 89 3.94 -10.90 1.71
CA GLY A 89 5.07 -11.02 0.81
C GLY A 89 4.73 -10.53 -0.60
N CYS A 90 5.72 -9.99 -1.29
CA CYS A 90 5.60 -9.61 -2.71
C CYS A 90 6.93 -9.76 -3.43
N ALA A 91 6.87 -10.07 -4.73
CA ALA A 91 8.06 -10.17 -5.57
C ALA A 91 8.29 -8.86 -6.33
N LEU A 92 9.54 -8.43 -6.45
CA LEU A 92 9.99 -7.31 -7.26
C LEU A 92 11.24 -7.74 -8.03
N GLY A 93 11.07 -8.00 -9.33
CA GLY A 93 12.09 -8.70 -10.12
C GLY A 93 12.43 -10.08 -9.52
N ASN A 94 13.71 -10.30 -9.23
CA ASN A 94 14.22 -11.56 -8.66
C ASN A 94 14.27 -11.57 -7.12
N VAL A 95 13.82 -10.48 -6.48
CA VAL A 95 13.85 -10.34 -5.02
C VAL A 95 12.44 -10.53 -4.48
N PHE A 96 12.30 -11.40 -3.48
CA PHE A 96 11.06 -11.60 -2.75
C PHE A 96 11.14 -10.86 -1.41
N TYR A 97 10.29 -9.88 -1.21
CA TYR A 97 10.18 -9.16 0.06
C TYR A 97 9.10 -9.81 0.91
N PHE A 98 9.34 -9.94 2.20
CA PHE A 98 8.38 -10.51 3.14
C PHE A 98 8.45 -9.81 4.48
N SER A 99 7.32 -9.74 5.17
CA SER A 99 7.16 -8.96 6.39
C SER A 99 6.26 -9.64 7.40
N GLY A 100 6.30 -9.18 8.65
CA GLY A 100 5.45 -9.66 9.73
C GLY A 100 5.95 -9.19 11.10
N ASN A 101 5.82 -10.06 12.11
CA ASN A 101 6.32 -9.82 13.46
C ASN A 101 7.53 -10.70 13.72
N PHE A 102 8.75 -10.22 13.46
CA PHE A 102 9.98 -10.96 13.75
C PHE A 102 11.13 -9.99 13.96
N SER A 103 12.18 -10.45 14.67
CA SER A 103 13.41 -9.69 14.88
C SER A 103 14.62 -10.28 14.13
N SER A 104 14.50 -11.54 13.71
CA SER A 104 15.52 -12.19 12.90
C SER A 104 14.94 -13.30 12.02
N ILE A 105 15.64 -13.61 10.94
CA ILE A 105 15.35 -14.75 10.07
C ILE A 105 16.63 -15.57 9.92
N ASN A 106 16.60 -16.83 10.34
CA ASN A 106 17.74 -17.76 10.26
C ASN A 106 19.04 -17.17 10.88
N GLY A 107 18.91 -16.45 12.00
CA GLY A 107 20.02 -15.77 12.68
C GLY A 107 20.44 -14.42 12.08
N THR A 108 19.90 -14.05 10.91
CA THR A 108 20.12 -12.72 10.32
C THR A 108 19.21 -11.71 11.00
N SER A 109 19.80 -10.66 11.60
CA SER A 109 19.06 -9.57 12.23
C SER A 109 18.32 -8.76 11.16
N ALA A 110 17.00 -8.88 11.17
CA ALA A 110 16.09 -8.21 10.25
C ALA A 110 14.75 -8.03 10.96
N SER A 111 14.44 -6.80 11.35
CA SER A 111 13.22 -6.51 12.10
C SER A 111 12.06 -6.23 11.17
N TYR A 112 10.97 -6.99 11.34
CA TYR A 112 9.65 -6.84 10.71
C TYR A 112 9.58 -6.99 9.18
N ILE A 113 10.69 -6.82 8.47
CA ILE A 113 10.78 -6.99 7.03
C ILE A 113 12.16 -7.48 6.62
N ALA A 114 12.18 -8.40 5.66
CA ALA A 114 13.39 -8.94 5.07
C ALA A 114 13.19 -9.21 3.58
N SER A 115 14.28 -9.47 2.88
CA SER A 115 14.30 -9.86 1.48
C SER A 115 14.92 -11.24 1.33
N TYR A 116 14.43 -11.97 0.34
CA TYR A 116 14.93 -13.26 -0.10
C TYR A 116 15.36 -13.17 -1.57
N THR A 117 16.56 -13.69 -1.86
CA THR A 117 17.04 -13.93 -3.22
C THR A 117 17.61 -15.34 -3.29
N ALA A 118 17.43 -16.04 -4.42
CA ALA A 118 18.02 -17.36 -4.63
C ALA A 118 19.54 -17.25 -4.92
N SER A 119 20.31 -16.85 -3.91
CA SER A 119 21.77 -16.65 -3.93
C SER A 119 22.47 -17.37 -2.77
N SER A 120 23.81 -17.33 -2.73
CA SER A 120 24.62 -17.94 -1.67
C SER A 120 24.34 -17.38 -0.28
N ASP A 121 23.98 -16.09 -0.20
CA ASP A 121 23.43 -15.46 0.98
C ASP A 121 21.98 -15.07 0.67
N PRO A 122 21.01 -15.91 1.06
CA PRO A 122 19.66 -15.81 0.51
C PRO A 122 18.77 -14.80 1.24
N ILE A 123 19.10 -14.42 2.48
CA ILE A 123 18.25 -13.56 3.31
C ILE A 123 19.01 -12.29 3.68
N ALA A 124 18.39 -11.13 3.46
CA ALA A 124 18.99 -9.84 3.81
C ALA A 124 17.98 -8.91 4.48
N SER A 125 18.47 -8.12 5.44
CA SER A 125 17.73 -6.99 6.02
C SER A 125 17.66 -5.81 5.04
N LEU A 126 16.65 -4.96 5.21
CA LEU A 126 16.44 -3.79 4.36
C LEU A 126 17.00 -2.53 5.04
N GLY A 127 18.30 -2.29 4.87
CA GLY A 127 18.95 -1.05 5.31
C GLY A 127 18.72 -0.70 6.79
N SER A 128 18.92 0.56 7.14
CA SER A 128 18.59 1.12 8.46
C SER A 128 17.40 2.07 8.38
N GLY A 129 16.71 2.30 9.49
CA GLY A 129 15.56 3.21 9.55
C GLY A 129 14.26 2.66 8.96
N GLY A 130 14.13 1.33 8.88
CA GLY A 130 12.89 0.67 8.48
C GLY A 130 11.79 0.71 9.55
N PRO A 131 10.68 -0.01 9.32
CA PRO A 131 9.60 -0.17 10.27
C PRO A 131 10.08 -0.55 11.68
N ASP A 132 9.58 0.12 12.70
CA ASP A 132 9.87 -0.14 14.13
C ASP A 132 8.76 -0.95 14.82
N GLY A 133 7.88 -1.58 14.04
CA GLY A 133 6.75 -2.34 14.52
C GLY A 133 6.17 -3.27 13.46
N LEU A 134 5.07 -3.93 13.81
CA LEU A 134 4.45 -4.97 13.01
C LEU A 134 4.07 -4.47 11.62
N VAL A 135 4.44 -5.22 10.58
CA VAL A 135 4.09 -4.94 9.19
C VAL A 135 3.11 -6.01 8.68
N HIS A 136 1.88 -5.59 8.41
CA HIS A 136 0.79 -6.46 7.97
C HIS A 136 0.74 -6.65 6.45
N ALA A 137 1.16 -5.63 5.69
CA ALA A 137 0.93 -5.56 4.26
C ALA A 137 2.17 -5.08 3.50
N LEU A 138 2.34 -5.63 2.29
CA LEU A 138 3.38 -5.25 1.34
C LEU A 138 2.78 -5.08 -0.06
N TYR A 139 3.25 -4.05 -0.76
CA TYR A 139 2.97 -3.86 -2.18
C TYR A 139 4.28 -3.55 -2.92
N CYS A 140 4.62 -4.38 -3.91
CA CYS A 140 5.79 -4.22 -4.74
C CYS A 140 5.43 -3.49 -6.04
N ASP A 141 5.82 -2.22 -6.14
CA ASP A 141 5.62 -1.41 -7.34
C ASP A 141 6.71 -1.70 -8.38
N GLN A 142 6.38 -2.54 -9.36
CA GLN A 142 7.28 -2.89 -10.47
C GLN A 142 7.69 -1.69 -11.31
N SER A 143 6.81 -0.68 -11.45
CA SER A 143 7.04 0.45 -12.35
C SER A 143 8.08 1.41 -11.78
N ASN A 144 8.01 1.68 -10.47
CA ASN A 144 8.90 2.61 -9.80
C ASN A 144 10.08 1.92 -9.11
N ASN A 145 10.06 0.59 -9.01
CA ASN A 145 11.04 -0.24 -8.28
C ASN A 145 11.07 0.06 -6.78
N ASN A 146 9.89 0.22 -6.18
CA ASN A 146 9.74 0.54 -4.76
C ASN A 146 8.84 -0.48 -4.07
N VAL A 147 9.03 -0.66 -2.75
CA VAL A 147 8.18 -1.50 -1.91
C VAL A 147 7.46 -0.62 -0.92
N CYS A 148 6.13 -0.57 -1.01
CA CYS A 148 5.28 0.13 -0.05
C CYS A 148 4.87 -0.88 1.04
N VAL A 149 4.98 -0.47 2.30
CA VAL A 149 4.69 -1.33 3.45
C VAL A 149 3.67 -0.66 4.35
N GLY A 150 2.77 -1.46 4.91
CA GLY A 150 1.67 -1.01 5.77
C GLY A 150 1.58 -1.84 7.03
N GLY A 151 1.34 -1.21 8.17
CA GLY A 151 1.12 -1.96 9.41
C GLY A 151 0.85 -1.09 10.63
N GLN A 152 1.39 -1.53 11.77
CA GLN A 152 1.30 -0.88 13.08
C GLN A 152 2.70 -0.48 13.55
N PHE A 153 3.23 0.61 12.99
CA PHE A 153 4.55 1.16 13.28
C PHE A 153 4.57 2.69 13.20
N SER A 154 5.59 3.33 13.77
CA SER A 154 5.69 4.80 13.89
C SER A 154 6.78 5.44 13.04
N SER A 155 7.80 4.65 12.64
CA SER A 155 8.93 5.04 11.81
C SER A 155 9.05 4.09 10.61
N PRO A 156 9.57 4.53 9.44
CA PRO A 156 9.99 5.89 9.05
C PRO A 156 8.80 6.82 8.74
N GLY A 157 7.61 6.28 8.53
CA GLY A 157 6.36 7.01 8.41
C GLY A 157 5.32 6.36 9.31
N LYS A 158 4.31 7.12 9.74
CA LYS A 158 3.26 6.53 10.57
C LYS A 158 2.46 5.51 9.76
N LEU A 159 2.57 4.24 10.14
CA LEU A 159 1.87 3.07 9.61
C LEU A 159 2.14 2.71 8.15
N VAL A 160 2.75 3.61 7.39
CA VAL A 160 3.11 3.41 5.99
C VAL A 160 4.53 3.90 5.78
N ALA A 161 5.31 3.11 5.05
CA ALA A 161 6.67 3.44 4.68
C ALA A 161 6.97 2.95 3.26
N VAL A 162 7.93 3.59 2.60
CA VAL A 162 8.35 3.23 1.25
C VAL A 162 9.84 2.92 1.26
N TRP A 163 10.18 1.72 0.80
CA TRP A 163 11.54 1.31 0.51
C TRP A 163 11.84 1.56 -0.97
N ASP A 164 12.83 2.39 -1.24
CA ASP A 164 13.35 2.61 -2.59
C ASP A 164 14.52 1.66 -2.83
N THR A 165 14.37 0.74 -3.78
CA THR A 165 15.37 -0.32 -4.01
C THR A 165 16.66 0.19 -4.66
N LYS A 166 16.62 1.34 -5.34
CA LYS A 166 17.78 1.91 -6.04
C LYS A 166 18.70 2.63 -5.09
N SER A 167 18.11 3.43 -4.19
CA SER A 167 18.84 4.15 -3.15
C SER A 167 19.08 3.30 -1.91
N SER A 168 18.36 2.18 -1.75
CA SER A 168 18.36 1.35 -0.54
C SER A 168 18.05 2.19 0.71
N GLN A 169 17.02 3.04 0.61
CA GLN A 169 16.61 3.93 1.69
C GLN A 169 15.11 3.82 1.96
N TRP A 170 14.79 4.00 3.24
CA TRP A 170 13.45 4.12 3.74
C TRP A 170 12.99 5.58 3.72
N SER A 171 11.73 5.79 3.40
CA SER A 171 11.10 7.12 3.43
C SER A 171 9.66 7.06 3.93
N SER A 172 9.20 8.16 4.51
CA SER A 172 7.77 8.36 4.78
C SER A 172 7.03 8.59 3.45
N PRO A 173 5.77 8.15 3.32
CA PRO A 173 4.98 8.46 2.13
C PRO A 173 4.73 9.98 2.02
N PRO A 174 4.50 10.50 0.80
CA PRO A 174 4.33 11.94 0.57
C PRO A 174 3.11 12.53 1.28
N PHE A 175 2.11 11.71 1.64
CA PHE A 175 0.93 12.14 2.38
C PHE A 175 1.12 12.15 3.92
N GLY A 176 2.32 11.84 4.42
CA GLY A 176 2.67 11.98 5.85
C GLY A 176 2.27 10.81 6.76
N GLY A 177 1.59 9.77 6.24
CA GLY A 177 1.20 8.57 6.98
C GLY A 177 -0.28 8.52 7.36
N LEU A 178 -0.64 7.56 8.22
CA LEU A 178 -2.01 7.27 8.68
C LEU A 178 -2.07 7.15 10.22
N SER A 179 -3.27 7.07 10.82
CA SER A 179 -3.45 6.93 12.28
C SER A 179 -4.41 5.79 12.66
N GLY A 180 -3.89 4.70 13.23
CA GLY A 180 -4.57 3.41 13.39
C GLY A 180 -3.69 2.24 12.95
N GLU A 181 -4.20 1.37 12.08
CA GLU A 181 -3.49 0.19 11.54
C GLU A 181 -3.84 -0.02 10.05
N VAL A 182 -2.83 -0.29 9.22
CA VAL A 182 -3.01 -0.69 7.81
C VAL A 182 -2.91 -2.21 7.72
N LEU A 183 -3.95 -2.86 7.20
CA LEU A 183 -4.05 -4.31 7.10
C LEU A 183 -3.78 -4.85 5.70
N ASP A 184 -4.01 -4.04 4.66
CA ASP A 184 -3.76 -4.43 3.28
C ASP A 184 -3.42 -3.22 2.40
N ILE A 185 -2.61 -3.47 1.37
CA ILE A 185 -2.25 -2.50 0.34
C ILE A 185 -2.40 -3.17 -1.01
N THR A 186 -3.27 -2.62 -1.85
CA THR A 186 -3.46 -3.10 -3.22
C THR A 186 -3.48 -1.94 -4.19
N THR A 187 -3.67 -2.24 -5.47
CA THR A 187 -3.74 -1.23 -6.53
C THR A 187 -5.02 -1.38 -7.35
N ASN A 188 -5.40 -0.32 -8.05
CA ASN A 188 -6.48 -0.39 -9.02
C ASN A 188 -6.03 -1.16 -10.29
N SER A 189 -6.98 -1.47 -11.18
CA SER A 189 -6.70 -2.26 -12.38
C SER A 189 -5.65 -1.66 -13.33
N SER A 190 -5.45 -0.35 -13.29
CA SER A 190 -4.44 0.37 -14.09
C SER A 190 -3.11 0.59 -13.38
N ALA A 191 -2.94 0.07 -12.16
CA ALA A 191 -1.76 0.29 -11.32
C ALA A 191 -1.41 1.78 -11.06
N SER A 192 -2.36 2.68 -11.26
CA SER A 192 -2.15 4.13 -11.17
C SER A 192 -2.50 4.71 -9.80
N SER A 193 -3.05 3.87 -8.91
CA SER A 193 -3.46 4.29 -7.57
C SER A 193 -3.26 3.16 -6.58
N LEU A 194 -2.75 3.50 -5.39
CA LEU A 194 -2.69 2.57 -4.26
C LEU A 194 -3.95 2.72 -3.40
N LEU A 195 -4.47 1.58 -2.97
CA LEU A 195 -5.63 1.46 -2.10
C LEU A 195 -5.13 0.85 -0.79
N PHE A 196 -5.35 1.58 0.30
CA PHE A 196 -4.98 1.16 1.66
C PHE A 196 -6.25 0.74 2.38
N ALA A 197 -6.27 -0.46 2.95
CA ALA A 197 -7.37 -0.95 3.77
C ALA A 197 -6.89 -1.23 5.20
N GLY A 198 -7.74 -0.96 6.18
CA GLY A 198 -7.40 -1.12 7.60
C GLY A 198 -8.32 -0.33 8.51
N SER A 199 -7.96 -0.28 9.79
CA SER A 199 -8.65 0.52 10.79
C SER A 199 -7.81 1.76 11.10
N PHE A 200 -7.88 2.74 10.21
CA PHE A 200 -7.17 4.00 10.39
C PHE A 200 -8.04 5.22 10.08
N SER A 201 -7.63 6.34 10.64
CA SER A 201 -8.06 7.68 10.29
C SER A 201 -6.93 8.39 9.55
N ILE A 202 -7.29 9.32 8.69
CA ILE A 202 -6.37 10.19 7.98
C ILE A 202 -6.57 11.62 8.45
N ALA A 203 -5.50 12.25 8.93
CA ALA A 203 -5.46 13.66 9.24
C ALA A 203 -4.66 14.36 8.13
N TYR A 204 -5.32 15.16 7.31
CA TYR A 204 -4.65 15.90 6.25
C TYR A 204 -3.94 17.12 6.85
N GLY A 205 -2.61 17.17 6.71
CA GLY A 205 -1.79 18.30 7.15
C GLY A 205 -1.82 19.48 6.17
N ASN A 206 -1.43 20.66 6.66
CA ASN A 206 -1.30 21.90 5.87
C ASN A 206 0.05 22.02 5.13
N THR A 207 0.72 20.89 4.88
CA THR A 207 1.97 20.89 4.11
C THR A 207 1.62 21.02 2.64
N THR A 208 2.07 22.12 2.03
CA THR A 208 2.00 22.34 0.59
C THR A 208 2.76 21.23 -0.14
N LEU A 209 2.04 20.25 -0.70
CA LEU A 209 2.59 19.40 -1.75
C LEU A 209 2.69 20.25 -3.01
N THR A 210 3.86 20.22 -3.65
CA THR A 210 4.16 21.00 -4.85
C THR A 210 3.18 20.70 -5.99
N ASN A 211 2.27 21.64 -6.25
CA ASN A 211 1.67 21.98 -7.55
C ASN A 211 1.00 20.88 -8.40
N THR A 212 0.09 20.09 -7.83
CA THR A 212 -0.97 19.44 -8.63
C THR A 212 -2.33 19.87 -8.13
N ASN A 213 -2.67 21.15 -8.36
CA ASN A 213 -4.05 21.60 -8.23
C ASN A 213 -4.90 20.94 -9.31
N ASN A 214 -6.13 20.54 -8.98
CA ASN A 214 -7.13 20.23 -9.99
C ASN A 214 -7.26 21.45 -10.92
N PRO A 215 -7.00 21.34 -12.23
CA PRO A 215 -7.01 22.50 -13.14
C PRO A 215 -8.39 23.17 -13.23
N ASN A 216 -9.45 22.48 -12.80
CA ASN A 216 -10.81 23.01 -12.73
C ASN A 216 -11.10 23.77 -11.42
N VAL A 217 -10.10 23.89 -10.54
CA VAL A 217 -10.23 24.54 -9.23
C VAL A 217 -9.23 25.69 -9.16
N PRO A 218 -9.71 26.95 -9.10
CA PRO A 218 -8.83 28.11 -8.91
C PRO A 218 -7.99 27.93 -7.65
N TYR A 219 -6.71 28.28 -7.75
CA TYR A 219 -5.78 28.22 -6.62
C TYR A 219 -6.28 29.11 -5.47
N SER A 220 -6.17 28.62 -4.22
CA SER A 220 -6.33 29.48 -3.04
C SER A 220 -5.09 29.40 -2.14
N PRO A 221 -4.53 30.54 -1.72
CA PRO A 221 -3.54 30.58 -0.65
C PRO A 221 -4.10 29.89 0.60
N GLY A 222 -3.49 28.79 1.04
CA GLY A 222 -3.98 27.98 2.16
C GLY A 222 -4.80 26.74 1.79
N ALA A 223 -4.98 26.42 0.50
CA ALA A 223 -5.46 25.10 0.12
C ALA A 223 -4.44 24.02 0.49
N SER A 224 -4.93 22.92 1.07
CA SER A 224 -4.15 21.70 1.23
C SER A 224 -4.18 20.91 -0.08
N PRO A 225 -3.27 19.94 -0.28
CA PRO A 225 -3.31 19.07 -1.45
C PRO A 225 -4.65 18.34 -1.61
N PHE A 226 -5.31 18.01 -0.49
CA PHE A 226 -6.66 17.43 -0.51
C PHE A 226 -7.69 18.44 -1.02
N SER A 227 -7.78 19.65 -0.44
CA SER A 227 -8.79 20.63 -0.88
C SER A 227 -8.55 21.10 -2.32
N SER A 228 -7.30 21.12 -2.78
CA SER A 228 -6.92 21.36 -4.18
C SER A 228 -7.24 20.20 -5.12
N SER A 229 -7.41 18.97 -4.62
CA SER A 229 -7.76 17.79 -5.42
C SER A 229 -9.26 17.56 -5.59
N LEU A 230 -10.08 18.20 -4.75
CA LEU A 230 -11.54 18.04 -4.80
C LEU A 230 -12.12 18.61 -6.10
N VAL A 231 -13.22 18.03 -6.57
CA VAL A 231 -14.02 18.59 -7.67
C VAL A 231 -15.17 19.40 -7.05
N PRO A 232 -15.31 20.71 -7.33
CA PRO A 232 -16.44 21.49 -6.87
C PRO A 232 -17.74 20.92 -7.43
N ILE A 233 -18.72 20.70 -6.57
CA ILE A 233 -20.10 20.44 -6.99
C ILE A 233 -20.79 21.80 -7.00
N GLY A 234 -21.27 22.23 -8.16
CA GLY A 234 -22.00 23.48 -8.28
C GLY A 234 -23.27 23.45 -7.41
N LEU A 235 -23.51 24.51 -6.65
CA LEU A 235 -24.71 24.66 -5.82
C LEU A 235 -25.97 24.92 -6.66
N GLN A 236 -25.85 25.15 -7.98
CA GLN A 236 -26.96 25.28 -8.93
C GLN A 236 -28.01 26.31 -8.42
N ASN A 237 -29.30 25.95 -8.44
CA ASN A 237 -30.42 26.77 -7.96
C ASN A 237 -30.56 26.76 -6.44
N ALA A 238 -29.48 26.53 -5.69
CA ALA A 238 -29.53 26.62 -4.24
C ALA A 238 -29.83 28.06 -3.82
N GLN A 239 -30.72 28.20 -2.84
CA GLN A 239 -30.91 29.48 -2.18
C GLN A 239 -29.85 29.64 -1.10
N ILE A 240 -29.03 30.68 -1.21
CA ILE A 240 -27.97 31.00 -0.26
C ILE A 240 -28.35 32.30 0.45
N ILE A 241 -28.31 32.29 1.79
CA ILE A 241 -28.48 33.48 2.61
C ILE A 241 -27.35 33.53 3.62
N ALA A 242 -26.74 34.69 3.80
CA ALA A 242 -25.75 34.92 4.85
C ALA A 242 -26.12 36.15 5.68
N GLN A 243 -26.14 35.99 7.00
CA GLN A 243 -26.47 37.07 7.92
C GLN A 243 -25.63 37.02 9.20
N PRO A 244 -25.34 38.19 9.81
CA PRO A 244 -25.57 39.54 9.27
C PRO A 244 -24.55 39.88 8.16
N ALA A 245 -25.00 40.45 7.05
CA ALA A 245 -24.12 40.96 6.00
C ALA A 245 -23.54 42.32 6.38
N SER A 246 -22.36 42.66 5.86
CA SER A 246 -21.72 43.93 6.17
C SER A 246 -22.53 45.14 5.68
N SER A 247 -22.49 46.25 6.43
CA SER A 247 -23.03 47.54 5.98
C SER A 247 -22.08 48.30 5.03
N GLU A 248 -20.87 47.79 4.81
CA GLU A 248 -19.89 48.36 3.90
C GLU A 248 -20.23 48.01 2.43
N SER A 249 -20.30 49.02 1.57
CA SER A 249 -20.69 48.86 0.16
C SER A 249 -19.81 47.84 -0.58
N GLY A 250 -20.44 46.84 -1.18
CA GLY A 250 -19.77 45.81 -1.98
C GLY A 250 -19.21 44.65 -1.17
N PHE A 251 -19.55 44.53 0.11
CA PHE A 251 -19.22 43.38 0.96
C PHE A 251 -20.45 42.65 1.51
N ASP A 252 -21.64 43.02 1.05
CA ASP A 252 -22.93 42.58 1.54
C ASP A 252 -23.54 41.40 0.75
N ASP A 253 -23.04 41.17 -0.47
CA ASP A 253 -23.53 40.12 -1.38
C ASP A 253 -22.76 38.80 -1.21
N ILE A 254 -23.48 37.74 -0.78
CA ILE A 254 -22.93 36.41 -0.50
C ILE A 254 -22.51 35.67 -1.77
N ASP A 255 -23.08 36.00 -2.92
CA ASP A 255 -22.79 35.29 -4.17
C ASP A 255 -21.35 35.56 -4.65
N ASN A 256 -20.76 36.67 -4.22
CA ASN A 256 -19.37 37.05 -4.50
C ASN A 256 -18.34 36.00 -4.03
N ILE A 257 -18.64 35.21 -2.99
CA ILE A 257 -17.73 34.19 -2.46
C ILE A 257 -18.03 32.77 -2.95
N LEU A 258 -19.14 32.56 -3.68
CA LEU A 258 -19.51 31.27 -4.25
C LEU A 258 -18.79 31.01 -5.57
N CYS A 259 -18.70 32.04 -6.42
CA CYS A 259 -18.01 32.02 -7.70
C CYS A 259 -17.19 33.31 -7.88
N PRO A 260 -16.06 33.48 -7.17
CA PRO A 260 -15.34 34.73 -7.21
C PRO A 260 -14.75 35.00 -8.60
N ALA A 261 -15.04 36.19 -9.15
CA ALA A 261 -14.62 36.58 -10.50
C ALA A 261 -13.26 37.30 -10.53
N GLY A 262 -12.72 37.65 -9.37
CA GLY A 262 -11.47 38.39 -9.21
C GLY A 262 -10.79 38.14 -7.86
N ALA A 263 -9.80 38.95 -7.54
CA ALA A 263 -9.12 38.92 -6.24
C ALA A 263 -10.02 39.43 -5.10
N ASP A 264 -9.60 39.18 -3.85
CA ASP A 264 -10.25 39.73 -2.65
C ASP A 264 -10.46 41.25 -2.76
N GLY A 265 -11.65 41.74 -2.40
CA GLY A 265 -12.00 43.15 -2.45
C GLY A 265 -13.50 43.42 -2.63
N SER A 266 -13.86 44.70 -2.66
CA SER A 266 -15.25 45.14 -2.88
C SER A 266 -15.81 44.54 -4.19
N GLY A 267 -16.99 43.92 -4.10
CA GLY A 267 -17.66 43.21 -5.19
C GLY A 267 -17.12 41.80 -5.48
N ASN A 268 -16.11 41.33 -4.74
CA ASN A 268 -15.53 39.99 -4.88
C ASN A 268 -15.36 39.26 -3.54
N THR A 269 -15.72 39.90 -2.42
CA THR A 269 -15.60 39.38 -1.06
C THR A 269 -16.92 39.62 -0.33
N TRP A 270 -17.31 38.70 0.55
CA TRP A 270 -18.41 38.87 1.47
C TRP A 270 -17.89 38.98 2.90
N LEU A 271 -18.38 39.95 3.66
CA LEU A 271 -18.03 40.14 5.07
C LEU A 271 -19.29 40.16 5.94
N ALA A 272 -19.11 39.72 7.18
CA ALA A 272 -20.15 39.80 8.19
C ALA A 272 -20.05 41.10 8.99
N ASP A 273 -21.19 41.70 9.35
CA ASP A 273 -21.23 42.75 10.37
C ASP A 273 -21.22 42.12 11.77
N GLY A 274 -20.03 42.01 12.35
CA GLY A 274 -19.81 41.46 13.70
C GLY A 274 -18.90 40.25 13.71
N GLN A 275 -18.87 39.53 14.85
CA GLN A 275 -17.92 38.43 15.08
C GLN A 275 -18.42 37.06 14.61
N THR A 276 -19.74 36.91 14.39
CA THR A 276 -20.36 35.65 14.03
C THR A 276 -21.39 35.88 12.94
N ALA A 277 -21.30 35.08 11.87
CA ALA A 277 -22.32 35.01 10.83
C ALA A 277 -22.76 33.56 10.58
N VAL A 278 -23.96 33.44 10.03
CA VAL A 278 -24.54 32.17 9.60
C VAL A 278 -24.78 32.25 8.10
N ILE A 279 -24.16 31.31 7.36
CA ILE A 279 -24.46 31.06 5.95
C ILE A 279 -25.37 29.84 5.89
N THR A 280 -26.55 30.00 5.30
CA THR A 280 -27.52 28.93 5.09
C THR A 280 -27.63 28.65 3.60
N ALA A 281 -27.47 27.39 3.22
CA ALA A 281 -27.56 26.93 1.84
C ALA A 281 -28.69 25.89 1.71
N TRP A 282 -29.77 26.24 1.01
CA TRP A 282 -30.85 25.32 0.69
C TRP A 282 -30.71 24.85 -0.75
N THR A 283 -30.31 23.60 -0.93
CA THR A 283 -29.98 23.05 -2.25
C THR A 283 -31.16 22.38 -2.94
N PHE A 284 -32.28 22.23 -2.23
CA PHE A 284 -33.53 21.59 -2.69
C PHE A 284 -33.36 20.23 -3.37
N SER A 285 -32.22 19.59 -3.11
CA SER A 285 -31.78 18.33 -3.69
C SER A 285 -30.74 17.68 -2.77
N ALA A 286 -30.67 16.36 -2.78
CA ALA A 286 -29.66 15.64 -2.04
C ALA A 286 -28.29 15.83 -2.71
N MET A 287 -27.31 16.33 -1.96
CA MET A 287 -25.93 16.48 -2.41
C MET A 287 -25.00 15.63 -1.56
N SER A 288 -24.14 14.84 -2.21
CA SER A 288 -23.07 14.11 -1.54
C SER A 288 -21.79 14.94 -1.58
N ALA A 289 -21.70 15.95 -0.70
CA ALA A 289 -20.49 16.74 -0.50
C ALA A 289 -19.70 16.23 0.72
N ARG A 290 -18.39 16.46 0.73
CA ARG A 290 -17.49 16.10 1.85
C ARG A 290 -16.85 17.34 2.52
N GLY A 291 -17.17 18.53 2.03
CA GLY A 291 -16.70 19.80 2.56
C GLY A 291 -17.32 20.99 1.81
N VAL A 292 -17.08 22.19 2.32
CA VAL A 292 -17.47 23.47 1.70
C VAL A 292 -16.20 24.29 1.50
N ARG A 293 -16.12 24.98 0.37
CA ARG A 293 -15.08 25.96 0.09
C ARG A 293 -15.74 27.33 -0.03
N LEU A 294 -15.18 28.32 0.66
CA LEU A 294 -15.55 29.72 0.53
C LEU A 294 -14.39 30.42 -0.19
N GLY A 295 -14.71 31.11 -1.28
CA GLY A 295 -13.73 31.93 -2.00
C GLY A 295 -13.62 33.33 -1.39
N ASN A 296 -12.51 34.00 -1.64
CA ASN A 296 -12.30 35.42 -1.35
C ASN A 296 -12.79 35.91 0.02
N THR A 297 -12.35 35.25 1.08
CA THR A 297 -12.75 35.55 2.47
C THR A 297 -11.69 36.33 3.24
N PHE A 298 -10.73 36.99 2.56
CA PHE A 298 -9.63 37.70 3.23
C PHE A 298 -9.38 39.08 2.62
N VAL A 299 -9.76 40.14 3.35
CA VAL A 299 -9.52 41.53 2.89
C VAL A 299 -9.09 42.41 4.06
N ASP A 300 -8.02 43.20 3.88
CA ASP A 300 -7.51 44.16 4.88
C ASP A 300 -7.33 43.59 6.30
N GLY A 301 -6.89 42.33 6.41
CA GLY A 301 -6.69 41.64 7.70
C GLY A 301 -7.97 41.11 8.37
N ARG A 302 -9.13 41.30 7.74
CA ARG A 302 -10.42 40.70 8.11
C ARG A 302 -10.57 39.37 7.39
N SER A 303 -10.97 38.33 8.12
CA SER A 303 -11.21 37.03 7.50
C SER A 303 -12.16 36.12 8.28
N THR A 304 -12.68 35.12 7.59
CA THR A 304 -13.38 34.00 8.23
C THR A 304 -12.39 33.15 9.01
N ARG A 305 -12.40 33.25 10.34
CA ARG A 305 -11.47 32.51 11.22
C ARG A 305 -12.01 31.19 11.73
N LEU A 306 -13.32 31.08 11.91
CA LEU A 306 -13.99 29.90 12.43
C LEU A 306 -15.27 29.62 11.64
N CYS A 307 -15.38 28.43 11.08
CA CYS A 307 -16.60 27.93 10.46
C CYS A 307 -17.10 26.72 11.23
N GLN A 308 -18.36 26.75 11.67
CA GLN A 308 -19.06 25.58 12.20
C GLN A 308 -20.11 25.12 11.19
N PHE A 309 -20.06 23.84 10.83
CA PHE A 309 -21.01 23.23 9.91
C PHE A 309 -22.11 22.53 10.70
N LYS A 310 -23.36 22.89 10.45
CA LYS A 310 -24.53 22.21 10.99
C LYS A 310 -25.36 21.66 9.83
N GLY A 311 -25.25 20.36 9.57
CA GLY A 311 -26.08 19.69 8.57
C GLY A 311 -27.51 19.51 9.09
N ILE A 312 -28.49 20.01 8.35
CA ILE A 312 -29.92 19.68 8.55
C ILE A 312 -30.36 18.84 7.36
N GLY A 313 -30.70 17.57 7.60
CA GLY A 313 -31.36 16.70 6.62
C GLY A 313 -32.85 17.01 6.50
N LEU A 314 -33.36 16.91 5.27
CA LEU A 314 -34.72 17.28 4.84
C LEU A 314 -35.85 16.66 5.67
N TRP A 315 -36.87 17.48 5.95
CA TRP A 315 -38.22 17.03 6.30
C TRP A 315 -38.93 16.57 5.03
N SER A 316 -39.42 15.33 5.02
CA SER A 316 -40.47 14.95 4.07
C SER A 316 -41.79 15.57 4.54
N ILE A 317 -42.42 16.43 3.74
CA ILE A 317 -43.87 16.60 3.80
C ILE A 317 -44.41 15.81 2.63
N VAL A 318 -45.00 14.65 2.96
CA VAL A 318 -45.94 13.97 2.08
C VAL A 318 -47.27 14.68 2.28
N ASP A 319 -47.73 15.42 1.27
CA ASP A 319 -49.16 15.75 1.16
C ASP A 319 -49.67 15.16 -0.16
N THR A 320 -50.68 14.31 -0.02
CA THR A 320 -51.59 13.88 -1.09
C THR A 320 -52.47 15.03 -1.55
#